data_AF-A0A1G8G9R8-F1
#
_entry.id   AF-A0A1G8G9R8-F1
#
_cell.length_a   1.000
_cell.length_b   1.000
_cell.length_c   1.000
_cell.angle_alpha   90.00
_cell.angle_beta   90.00
_cell.angle_gamma   90.00
#
_symmetry.space_group_name_H-M   'P 1'
#
loop_
_entity.id
_entity.type
_entity.pdbx_description
1 polymer ?
#
loop_
_entity_poly.entity_id
_entity_poly.type
_entity_poly.pdbx_seq_one_letter_code
_entity_poly.pdbx_strand_id
1 'polypeptide(L)'
;MPDTTHIIRVTLNDDPPLHRDIELPGSQSLFRLAEGIVAAFDFDMDHAFGFYSGLTGADLMEKLPKYELFTDMGMNDNGAQGVKKTPVASAYADIGSQLIFLFDYGDEWLFHTEVIGFGEKVPRRRYPRVVASVGEAPLQYPDPDDDDWDDEDWDEEDENEDENA
;
A
#
# COMPACT_ATOMS: atom_id res chain seq x y z
N MET A 1 -15.24 -17.37 22.62
CA MET A 1 -14.95 -15.94 22.44
C MET A 1 -15.51 -15.54 21.09
N PRO A 2 -16.25 -14.44 20.93
CA PRO A 2 -16.50 -13.91 19.60
C PRO A 2 -15.16 -13.64 18.90
N ASP A 3 -15.09 -13.90 17.59
CA ASP A 3 -13.91 -13.57 16.79
C ASP A 3 -13.77 -12.03 16.76
N THR A 4 -12.74 -11.49 17.41
CA THR A 4 -12.45 -10.06 17.38
C THR A 4 -12.02 -9.63 15.99
N THR A 5 -12.58 -8.52 15.51
CA THR A 5 -12.16 -7.86 14.27
C THR A 5 -11.21 -6.70 14.58
N HIS A 6 -10.28 -6.42 13.67
CA HIS A 6 -9.41 -5.26 13.70
C HIS A 6 -9.97 -4.23 12.73
N ILE A 7 -9.99 -2.97 13.13
CA ILE A 7 -10.27 -1.83 12.27
C ILE A 7 -8.94 -1.15 12.01
N ILE A 8 -8.44 -1.28 10.78
CA ILE A 8 -7.15 -0.76 10.34
C ILE A 8 -7.41 0.43 9.44
N ARG A 9 -6.94 1.61 9.82
CA ARG A 9 -6.87 2.77 8.94
C ARG A 9 -5.70 2.59 7.98
N VAL A 10 -5.95 2.83 6.71
CA VAL A 10 -5.00 2.71 5.61
C VAL A 10 -4.94 4.06 4.93
N THR A 11 -3.86 4.80 5.14
CA THR A 11 -3.64 6.15 4.64
C THR A 11 -2.64 6.12 3.50
N LEU A 12 -2.98 6.72 2.37
CA LEU A 12 -2.08 6.90 1.23
C LEU A 12 -1.53 8.33 1.15
N ASN A 13 -2.33 9.33 1.56
CA ASN A 13 -1.90 10.72 1.63
C ASN A 13 -2.60 11.43 2.80
N ASP A 14 -1.92 12.40 3.40
CA ASP A 14 -2.44 13.22 4.50
C ASP A 14 -3.02 14.57 4.01
N ASP A 15 -2.55 15.10 2.87
CA ASP A 15 -3.01 16.38 2.31
C ASP A 15 -3.07 16.37 0.76
N PRO A 16 -4.27 16.31 0.14
CA PRO A 16 -5.56 16.12 0.80
C PRO A 16 -5.65 14.71 1.44
N PRO A 17 -6.43 14.55 2.52
CA PRO A 17 -6.52 13.29 3.23
C PRO A 17 -7.14 12.20 2.35
N LEU A 18 -6.43 11.10 2.22
CA LEU A 18 -6.84 9.92 1.46
C LEU A 18 -6.62 8.66 2.31
N HIS A 19 -7.72 8.12 2.84
CA HIS A 19 -7.66 6.90 3.65
C HIS A 19 -8.91 6.01 3.52
N ARG A 20 -8.74 4.77 3.94
CA ARG A 20 -9.78 3.75 4.07
C ARG A 20 -9.68 3.12 5.45
N ASP A 21 -10.79 2.97 6.15
CA ASP A 21 -10.83 2.15 7.37
C ASP A 21 -11.34 0.76 6.98
N ILE A 22 -10.52 -0.27 7.16
CA ILE A 22 -10.81 -1.65 6.77
C ILE A 22 -11.00 -2.49 8.02
N GLU A 23 -12.15 -3.15 8.11
CA GLU A 23 -12.45 -4.10 9.17
C GLU A 23 -12.25 -5.54 8.67
N LEU A 24 -11.55 -6.37 9.45
CA LEU A 24 -11.41 -7.81 9.21
C LEU A 24 -11.12 -8.62 10.49
N PRO A 25 -11.49 -9.92 10.55
CA PRO A 25 -11.15 -10.78 11.69
C PRO A 25 -9.64 -10.87 11.90
N GLY A 26 -9.18 -10.75 13.15
CA GLY A 26 -7.75 -10.83 13.47
C GLY A 26 -7.10 -12.19 13.13
N SER A 27 -7.92 -13.22 12.96
CA SER A 27 -7.50 -14.56 12.52
C SER A 27 -7.30 -14.69 11.00
N GLN A 28 -7.75 -13.72 10.19
CA GLN A 28 -7.42 -13.69 8.76
C GLN A 28 -5.95 -13.32 8.57
N SER A 29 -5.39 -13.70 7.43
CA SER A 29 -3.98 -13.50 7.14
C SER A 29 -3.67 -12.09 6.64
N LEU A 30 -2.41 -11.67 6.74
CA LEU A 30 -1.93 -10.44 6.12
C LEU A 30 -2.16 -10.41 4.60
N PHE A 31 -2.13 -11.56 3.93
CA PHE A 31 -2.52 -11.64 2.52
C PHE A 31 -3.97 -11.21 2.29
N ARG A 32 -4.91 -11.59 3.17
CA ARG A 32 -6.30 -11.13 3.10
C ARG A 32 -6.43 -9.64 3.37
N LEU A 33 -5.62 -9.10 4.28
CA LEU A 33 -5.55 -7.65 4.48
C LEU A 33 -5.08 -6.94 3.21
N ALA A 34 -4.01 -7.42 2.56
CA ALA A 34 -3.48 -6.86 1.33
C ALA A 34 -4.54 -6.85 0.20
N GLU A 35 -5.24 -7.96 -0.04
CA GLU A 35 -6.36 -8.00 -0.98
C GLU A 35 -7.43 -6.95 -0.64
N GLY A 36 -7.71 -6.76 0.65
CA GLY A 36 -8.67 -5.76 1.12
C GLY A 36 -8.20 -4.32 0.91
N ILE A 37 -6.90 -4.04 1.09
CA ILE A 37 -6.31 -2.73 0.86
C ILE A 37 -6.37 -2.39 -0.63
N VAL A 38 -5.78 -3.23 -1.48
CA VAL A 38 -5.71 -3.02 -2.93
C VAL A 38 -7.11 -2.80 -3.51
N ALA A 39 -8.07 -3.65 -3.17
CA ALA A 39 -9.46 -3.48 -3.61
C ALA A 39 -10.16 -2.23 -3.06
N ALA A 40 -9.74 -1.68 -1.90
CA ALA A 40 -10.34 -0.47 -1.33
C ALA A 40 -9.86 0.82 -2.00
N PHE A 41 -8.78 0.75 -2.77
CA PHE A 41 -8.23 1.82 -3.60
C PHE A 41 -8.47 1.58 -5.09
N ASP A 42 -9.35 0.63 -5.44
CA ASP A 42 -9.69 0.27 -6.83
C ASP A 42 -8.48 -0.16 -7.68
N PHE A 43 -7.46 -0.74 -7.02
CA PHE A 43 -6.29 -1.32 -7.66
C PHE A 43 -6.51 -2.80 -7.98
N ASP A 44 -5.78 -3.31 -8.95
CA ASP A 44 -5.64 -4.72 -9.26
C ASP A 44 -4.52 -5.36 -8.43
N MET A 45 -4.74 -6.60 -7.99
CA MET A 45 -3.78 -7.37 -7.19
C MET A 45 -2.78 -8.12 -8.08
N ASP A 46 -1.99 -7.39 -8.86
CA ASP A 46 -1.13 -7.89 -9.92
C ASP A 46 0.37 -7.91 -9.56
N HIS A 47 0.77 -7.14 -8.54
CA HIS A 47 2.17 -7.06 -8.08
C HIS A 47 2.43 -7.72 -6.72
N ALA A 48 3.72 -7.90 -6.43
CA ALA A 48 4.19 -8.35 -5.12
C ALA A 48 4.14 -7.22 -4.09
N PHE A 49 4.15 -7.59 -2.81
CA PHE A 49 3.98 -6.66 -1.71
C PHE A 49 4.60 -7.18 -0.41
N GLY A 50 4.71 -6.29 0.56
CA GLY A 50 5.12 -6.59 1.93
C GLY A 50 4.54 -5.63 2.98
N PHE A 51 4.62 -6.04 4.24
CA PHE A 51 4.31 -5.23 5.41
C PHE A 51 5.55 -5.03 6.27
N TYR A 52 5.84 -3.79 6.62
CA TYR A 52 7.12 -3.39 7.21
C TYR A 52 6.93 -2.61 8.51
N SER A 53 7.75 -2.91 9.51
CA SER A 53 7.75 -2.20 10.80
C SER A 53 8.64 -0.95 10.82
N GLY A 54 9.50 -0.78 9.81
CA GLY A 54 10.12 0.50 9.53
C GLY A 54 9.09 1.46 8.95
N LEU A 55 9.01 2.66 9.53
CA LEU A 55 7.99 3.66 9.17
C LEU A 55 8.61 4.85 8.42
N THR A 56 9.89 4.77 8.07
CA THR A 56 10.62 5.80 7.34
C THR A 56 11.41 5.17 6.19
N GLY A 57 11.71 5.93 5.13
CA GLY A 57 12.45 5.40 3.99
C GLY A 57 13.82 4.78 4.36
N ALA A 58 14.48 5.30 5.40
CA ALA A 58 15.78 4.79 5.84
C ALA A 58 15.73 3.43 6.56
N ASP A 59 14.59 3.06 7.15
CA ASP A 59 14.46 1.85 7.98
C ASP A 59 13.38 0.87 7.50
N LEU A 60 12.65 1.22 6.44
CA LEU A 60 11.49 0.51 5.90
C LEU A 60 11.75 -1.00 5.79
N MET A 61 12.74 -1.40 5.00
CA MET A 61 13.02 -2.82 4.71
C MET A 61 14.03 -3.47 5.68
N GLU A 62 14.65 -2.67 6.55
CA GLU A 62 15.71 -3.12 7.47
C GLU A 62 15.14 -3.63 8.80
N LYS A 63 14.06 -3.02 9.30
CA LYS A 63 13.49 -3.37 10.61
C LYS A 63 12.69 -4.67 10.60
N LEU A 64 12.82 -5.41 11.69
CA LEU A 64 12.00 -6.56 12.01
C LEU A 64 10.95 -6.22 13.08
N PRO A 65 9.74 -6.82 13.03
CA PRO A 65 9.33 -7.81 12.02
C PRO A 65 9.02 -7.18 10.66
N LYS A 66 9.22 -7.96 9.59
CA LYS A 66 8.73 -7.67 8.24
C LYS A 66 8.08 -8.91 7.64
N TYR A 67 7.09 -8.71 6.78
CA TYR A 67 6.28 -9.77 6.21
C TYR A 67 6.18 -9.61 4.71
N GLU A 68 6.55 -10.61 3.93
CA GLU A 68 6.70 -10.48 2.48
C GLU A 68 6.05 -11.63 1.72
N LEU A 69 5.44 -11.33 0.57
CA LEU A 69 4.90 -12.34 -0.32
C LEU A 69 5.99 -13.27 -0.87
N PHE A 70 7.19 -12.74 -1.11
CA PHE A 70 8.34 -13.50 -1.60
C PHE A 70 8.76 -14.62 -0.62
N THR A 71 8.63 -14.40 0.68
CA THR A 71 8.87 -15.45 1.68
C THR A 71 7.93 -16.65 1.47
N ASP A 72 6.65 -16.41 1.15
CA ASP A 72 5.70 -17.49 0.84
C ASP A 72 5.99 -18.18 -0.51
N MET A 73 6.78 -17.57 -1.38
CA MET A 73 7.25 -18.14 -2.65
C MET A 73 8.59 -18.90 -2.52
N GLY A 74 9.12 -19.00 -1.29
CA GLY A 74 10.41 -19.66 -1.02
C GLY A 74 11.62 -18.76 -1.26
N MET A 75 11.41 -17.48 -1.57
CA MET A 75 12.45 -16.46 -1.63
C MET A 75 12.51 -15.75 -0.28
N ASN A 76 12.98 -16.48 0.73
CA ASN A 76 13.15 -15.93 2.07
C ASN A 76 14.44 -15.13 2.14
N ASP A 77 14.32 -13.82 2.34
CA ASP A 77 15.43 -12.92 2.59
C ASP A 77 15.39 -12.35 4.02
N ASN A 78 16.57 -12.14 4.61
CA ASN A 78 16.83 -11.26 5.75
C ASN A 78 15.81 -11.33 6.91
N GLY A 79 15.30 -12.52 7.23
CA GLY A 79 14.42 -12.76 8.38
C GLY A 79 12.95 -12.37 8.17
N ALA A 80 12.52 -12.12 6.94
CA ALA A 80 11.12 -11.88 6.61
C ALA A 80 10.23 -13.10 6.91
N GLN A 81 8.98 -12.83 7.28
CA GLN A 81 7.94 -13.84 7.50
C GLN A 81 6.95 -13.85 6.34
N GLY A 82 6.29 -14.98 6.07
CA GLY A 82 5.26 -15.05 5.01
C GLY A 82 3.96 -14.35 5.38
N VAL A 83 3.25 -13.78 4.42
CA VAL A 83 1.96 -13.08 4.60
C VAL A 83 0.74 -14.01 4.56
N LYS A 84 0.83 -15.18 3.89
CA LYS A 84 -0.32 -16.08 3.67
C LYS A 84 -0.80 -16.77 4.94
N LYS A 85 0.12 -17.04 5.88
CA LYS A 85 -0.17 -17.73 7.15
C LYS A 85 -0.09 -16.83 8.38
N THR A 86 0.51 -15.66 8.28
CA THR A 86 0.61 -14.71 9.40
C THR A 86 -0.74 -14.07 9.67
N PRO A 87 -1.34 -14.27 10.85
CA PRO A 87 -2.60 -13.63 11.21
C PRO A 87 -2.43 -12.12 11.42
N VAL A 88 -3.45 -11.33 11.08
CA VAL A 88 -3.50 -9.89 11.34
C VAL A 88 -3.25 -9.59 12.81
N ALA A 89 -3.88 -10.32 13.73
CA ALA A 89 -3.71 -10.12 15.18
C ALA A 89 -2.28 -10.42 15.69
N SER A 90 -1.46 -11.11 14.91
CA SER A 90 -0.05 -11.35 15.25
C SER A 90 0.86 -10.22 14.79
N ALA A 91 0.53 -9.56 13.67
CA ALA A 91 1.29 -8.44 13.13
C ALA A 91 0.83 -7.09 13.72
N TYR A 92 -0.45 -7.01 14.10
CA TYR A 92 -1.11 -5.84 14.66
C TYR A 92 -1.69 -6.20 16.04
N ALA A 93 -0.84 -6.21 17.07
CA ALA A 93 -1.21 -6.73 18.38
C ALA A 93 -2.22 -5.84 19.13
N ASP A 94 -2.03 -4.52 19.06
CA ASP A 94 -2.74 -3.54 19.87
C ASP A 94 -3.22 -2.34 19.05
N ILE A 95 -4.14 -1.55 19.61
CA ILE A 95 -4.50 -0.22 19.06
C ILE A 95 -3.23 0.63 18.97
N GLY A 96 -3.04 1.31 17.84
CA GLY A 96 -1.83 2.07 17.52
C GLY A 96 -0.69 1.23 16.93
N SER A 97 -0.87 -0.09 16.75
CA SER A 97 0.10 -0.88 15.98
C SER A 97 0.14 -0.37 14.55
N GLN A 98 1.35 -0.06 14.07
CA GLN A 98 1.58 0.51 12.75
C GLN A 98 2.50 -0.36 11.92
N LEU A 99 2.20 -0.46 10.62
CA LEU A 99 3.08 -1.00 9.59
C LEU A 99 2.96 -0.14 8.33
N ILE A 100 3.96 -0.21 7.46
CA ILE A 100 3.85 0.26 6.07
C ILE A 100 3.49 -0.95 5.21
N PHE A 101 2.38 -0.87 4.49
CA PHE A 101 2.06 -1.78 3.41
C PHE A 101 2.66 -1.21 2.13
N LEU A 102 3.73 -1.84 1.64
CA LEU A 102 4.35 -1.50 0.36
C LEU A 102 3.80 -2.46 -0.70
N PHE A 103 3.09 -1.91 -1.67
CA PHE A 103 2.56 -2.62 -2.82
C PHE A 103 3.28 -2.14 -4.08
N ASP A 104 3.63 -3.09 -4.95
CA ASP A 104 4.47 -2.84 -6.12
C ASP A 104 5.85 -2.26 -5.76
N TYR A 105 6.87 -3.12 -5.83
CA TYR A 105 8.24 -2.71 -5.55
C TYR A 105 8.87 -1.86 -6.67
N GLY A 106 8.21 -1.70 -7.82
CA GLY A 106 8.62 -0.80 -8.89
C GLY A 106 8.14 0.63 -8.63
N ASP A 107 6.83 0.79 -8.42
CA ASP A 107 6.18 2.11 -8.25
C ASP A 107 6.07 2.58 -6.80
N GLU A 108 6.39 1.71 -5.84
CA GLU A 108 6.51 2.01 -4.42
C GLU A 108 5.25 2.63 -3.78
N TRP A 109 4.09 1.98 -3.94
CA TRP A 109 2.88 2.41 -3.24
C TRP A 109 3.01 2.15 -1.73
N LEU A 110 3.29 3.20 -0.96
CA LEU A 110 3.47 3.17 0.49
C LEU A 110 2.19 3.56 1.23
N PHE A 111 1.45 2.57 1.72
CA PHE A 111 0.28 2.81 2.55
C PHE A 111 0.64 2.73 4.03
N HIS A 112 0.40 3.81 4.77
CA HIS A 112 0.48 3.81 6.23
C HIS A 112 -0.72 3.07 6.82
N THR A 113 -0.46 2.03 7.60
CA THR A 113 -1.52 1.24 8.22
C THR A 113 -1.45 1.33 9.74
N GLU A 114 -2.60 1.56 10.38
CA GLU A 114 -2.69 1.69 11.84
C GLU A 114 -3.97 1.03 12.38
N VAL A 115 -3.85 0.25 13.46
CA VAL A 115 -5.04 -0.21 14.19
C VAL A 115 -5.68 0.95 14.95
N ILE A 116 -6.88 1.36 14.54
CA ILE A 116 -7.63 2.42 15.21
C ILE A 116 -8.69 1.88 16.18
N GLY A 117 -8.93 0.58 16.17
CA GLY A 117 -9.87 -0.06 17.08
C GLY A 117 -10.11 -1.53 16.81
N PHE A 118 -10.92 -2.12 17.68
CA PHE A 118 -11.38 -3.49 17.57
C PHE A 118 -12.90 -3.55 17.52
N GLY A 119 -13.43 -4.56 16.85
CA GLY A 119 -14.87 -4.84 16.77
C GLY A 119 -15.18 -6.31 17.03
N GLU A 120 -16.44 -6.66 16.83
CA GLU A 120 -16.91 -8.05 16.90
C GLU A 120 -17.33 -8.52 15.51
N LYS A 121 -16.87 -9.71 15.13
CA LYS A 121 -17.26 -10.32 13.86
C LYS A 121 -18.77 -10.50 13.79
N VAL A 122 -19.37 -9.88 12.78
CA VAL A 122 -20.81 -9.98 12.55
C VAL A 122 -21.10 -11.23 11.71
N PRO A 123 -22.00 -12.14 12.16
CA PRO A 123 -22.37 -13.32 11.39
C PRO A 123 -22.87 -12.98 9.99
N ARG A 124 -22.50 -13.80 9.00
CA ARG A 124 -22.92 -13.69 7.58
C ARG A 124 -22.46 -12.41 6.86
N ARG A 125 -21.60 -11.58 7.48
CA ARG A 125 -20.91 -10.49 6.77
C ARG A 125 -19.68 -11.00 6.05
N ARG A 126 -19.37 -10.36 4.92
CA ARG A 126 -18.12 -10.59 4.17
C ARG A 126 -17.03 -9.68 4.74
N TYR A 127 -15.83 -10.21 4.77
CA TYR A 127 -14.61 -9.57 5.24
C TYR A 127 -13.46 -9.91 4.27
N PRO A 128 -12.48 -9.01 4.07
CA PRO A 128 -12.39 -7.66 4.61
C PRO A 128 -13.53 -6.74 4.12
N ARG A 129 -13.81 -5.65 4.84
CA ARG A 129 -14.78 -4.64 4.40
C ARG A 129 -14.33 -3.23 4.74
N VAL A 130 -14.62 -2.29 3.85
CA VAL A 130 -14.43 -0.86 4.11
C VAL A 130 -15.56 -0.37 5.01
N VAL A 131 -15.21 0.28 6.11
CA VAL A 131 -16.14 0.86 7.10
C VAL A 131 -16.12 2.39 7.10
N ALA A 132 -15.06 3.01 6.58
CA ALA A 132 -15.00 4.43 6.26
C ALA A 132 -14.12 4.66 5.03
N SER A 133 -14.42 5.70 4.26
CA SER A 133 -13.69 6.09 3.05
C SER A 133 -13.62 7.60 2.96
N VAL A 134 -12.42 8.15 2.72
CA VAL A 134 -12.14 9.58 2.59
C VAL A 134 -11.15 9.79 1.45
N GLY A 135 -11.44 10.75 0.57
CA GLY A 135 -10.62 11.06 -0.60
C GLY A 135 -10.86 10.10 -1.78
N GLU A 136 -10.63 10.61 -2.99
CA GLU A 136 -10.67 9.81 -4.22
C GLU A 136 -9.40 8.98 -4.35
N ALA A 137 -9.52 7.71 -4.74
CA ALA A 137 -8.36 6.88 -4.99
C ALA A 137 -7.68 7.32 -6.29
N PRO A 138 -6.33 7.35 -6.35
CA PRO A 138 -5.63 7.65 -7.60
C PRO A 138 -5.85 6.53 -8.62
N LEU A 139 -5.54 6.79 -9.88
CA LEU A 139 -5.35 5.72 -10.87
C LEU A 139 -4.13 4.90 -10.48
N GLN A 140 -4.22 3.57 -10.59
CA GLN A 140 -3.11 2.68 -10.25
C GLN A 140 -1.91 2.90 -11.17
N TYR A 141 -2.14 2.92 -12.49
CA TYR A 141 -1.11 3.20 -13.50
C TYR A 141 -1.73 4.12 -14.57
N PRO A 142 -1.52 5.45 -14.50
CA PRO A 142 -1.92 6.34 -15.58
C PRO A 142 -1.18 5.98 -16.87
N ASP A 143 -1.81 6.17 -18.03
CA ASP A 143 -1.17 5.94 -19.32
C ASP A 143 -0.07 7.00 -19.52
N PRO A 144 1.19 6.62 -19.79
CA PRO A 144 2.26 7.59 -20.04
C PRO A 144 2.01 8.52 -21.22
N ASP A 145 1.09 8.17 -22.13
CA ASP A 145 0.69 9.01 -23.26
C ASP A 145 -0.43 10.03 -22.91
N ASP A 146 -0.93 10.05 -21.66
CA ASP A 146 -1.95 11.00 -21.15
C ASP A 146 -1.32 12.19 -20.38
N ASP A 147 0.01 12.19 -20.22
CA ASP A 147 0.75 13.39 -19.87
C ASP A 147 0.88 14.22 -21.15
N ASP A 148 0.09 15.30 -21.27
CA ASP A 148 0.28 16.37 -22.27
C ASP A 148 1.71 16.91 -22.12
N TRP A 149 2.66 16.28 -22.81
CA TRP A 149 3.97 16.85 -23.09
C TRP A 149 3.71 18.11 -23.91
N ASP A 150 3.66 19.26 -23.23
CA ASP A 150 3.92 20.55 -23.86
C ASP A 150 5.30 20.39 -24.51
N ASP A 151 5.29 20.06 -25.79
CA ASP A 151 6.38 20.29 -26.74
C ASP A 151 6.66 21.80 -26.68
N GLU A 152 7.40 22.25 -25.66
CA GLU A 152 8.09 23.53 -25.70
C GLU A 152 9.07 23.44 -26.86
N ASP A 153 8.58 23.91 -28.02
CA ASP A 153 9.31 24.33 -29.22
C ASP A 153 10.74 24.71 -28.84
N TRP A 154 11.66 23.75 -29.00
CA TRP A 154 13.04 24.08 -29.23
C TRP A 154 13.09 24.65 -30.65
N ASP A 155 12.82 25.94 -30.77
CA ASP A 155 13.12 26.72 -31.96
C ASP A 155 14.59 26.46 -32.32
N GLU A 156 14.81 25.60 -33.31
CA GLU A 156 16.00 25.60 -34.14
C GLU A 156 16.07 26.97 -34.81
N GLU A 157 16.69 27.96 -34.16
CA GLU A 157 17.32 29.06 -34.89
C GLU A 157 18.58 28.51 -35.56
N ASP A 158 18.35 27.77 -36.64
CA ASP A 158 19.36 27.47 -37.63
C ASP A 158 19.42 28.62 -38.65
N GLU A 159 20.66 28.85 -39.11
CA GLU A 159 21.01 29.46 -40.38
C GLU A 159 21.08 31.01 -40.52
N ASN A 160 22.30 31.53 -40.40
CA ASN A 160 23.24 31.72 -41.54
C ASN A 160 23.98 33.08 -41.58
N GLU A 161 25.29 32.92 -41.79
CA GLU A 161 26.27 33.75 -42.51
C GLU A 161 25.93 35.21 -42.84
N ASP A 162 26.83 36.12 -42.46
CA ASP A 162 27.31 37.13 -43.40
C ASP A 162 28.77 37.54 -43.13
N GLU A 163 29.48 37.68 -44.23
CA GLU A 163 30.91 37.89 -44.42
C GLU A 163 31.41 39.29 -44.00
N ASN A 164 32.75 39.40 -43.88
CA ASN A 164 33.60 40.60 -44.00
C ASN A 164 33.58 41.68 -42.88
N ALA A 165 34.70 41.74 -42.12
CA ALA A 165 35.65 42.87 -42.12
C ALA A 165 36.90 42.57 -41.25
#